data_AF-A0A3C0QHK5-F1
#
_entry.id   AF-A0A3C0QHK5-F1
#
_cell.length_a   1.000
_cell.length_b   1.000
_cell.length_c   1.000
_cell.angle_alpha   90.00
_cell.angle_beta   90.00
_cell.angle_gamma   90.00
#
_symmetry.space_group_name_H-M   'P 1'
#
loop_
_entity.id
_entity.type
_entity.pdbx_description
1 polymer ?
#
loop_
_entity_poly.entity_id
_entity_poly.type
_entity_poly.pdbx_seq_one_letter_code
_entity_poly.pdbx_strand_id
1 'polypeptide(L)'
;MKLNYLSAHKLKKMLKSKEISCRDIARSIFSRIEDIDEDINAYIRVEKESALKAADKIDGKISAGENIDDFTGIPIGIKDNI
;
A
#
# COMPACT_ATOMS: atom_id res chain seq x y z
N MET A 1 -8.26 8.73 -5.76
CA MET A 1 -7.35 9.68 -5.06
C MET A 1 -5.91 9.26 -5.35
N LYS A 2 -4.97 10.19 -5.54
CA LYS A 2 -3.54 9.88 -5.76
C LYS A 2 -2.82 9.60 -4.43
N LEU A 3 -3.10 8.45 -3.82
CA LEU A 3 -2.53 8.07 -2.51
C LEU A 3 -1.03 7.76 -2.60
N ASN A 4 -0.56 7.35 -3.77
CA ASN A 4 0.84 7.02 -4.07
C ASN A 4 1.82 8.21 -3.93
N TYR A 5 1.34 9.45 -3.76
CA TYR A 5 2.18 10.64 -3.51
C TYR A 5 2.19 11.08 -2.04
N LEU A 6 1.40 10.43 -1.17
CA LEU A 6 1.33 10.79 0.24
C LEU A 6 2.50 10.15 1.01
N SER A 7 2.96 10.85 2.04
CA SER A 7 3.96 10.31 2.96
C SER A 7 3.38 9.16 3.78
N ALA A 8 4.25 8.24 4.22
CA ALA A 8 3.85 7.09 5.06
C ALA A 8 3.06 7.51 6.31
N HIS A 9 3.46 8.58 7.00
CA HIS A 9 2.75 9.08 8.19
C HIS A 9 1.37 9.67 7.86
N LYS A 10 1.17 10.25 6.67
CA LYS A 10 -0.16 10.71 6.22
C LYS A 10 -1.06 9.53 5.93
N LEU A 11 -0.58 8.54 5.17
CA LEU A 11 -1.31 7.30 4.92
C LEU A 11 -1.69 6.60 6.23
N LYS A 12 -0.76 6.51 7.17
CA LYS A 12 -1.00 5.93 8.49
C LYS A 12 -2.10 6.65 9.27
N LYS A 13 -2.09 7.99 9.24
CA LYS A 13 -3.13 8.81 9.89
C LYS A 13 -4.51 8.54 9.26
N MET A 14 -4.58 8.48 7.93
CA MET A 14 -5.83 8.22 7.20
C MET A 14 -6.35 6.78 7.41
N LEU A 15 -5.45 5.78 7.52
CA LEU A 15 -5.81 4.41 7.90
C LEU A 15 -6.37 4.36 9.33
N LYS A 16 -5.72 5.03 10.28
CA LYS A 16 -6.20 5.13 11.67
C LYS A 16 -7.57 5.80 11.78
N SER A 17 -7.82 6.83 10.96
CA SER A 17 -9.13 7.50 10.90
C SER A 17 -10.16 6.79 10.02
N LYS A 18 -9.81 5.63 9.42
CA LYS A 18 -10.66 4.85 8.51
C LYS A 18 -11.17 5.66 7.31
N GLU A 19 -10.41 6.67 6.88
CA GLU A 19 -10.71 7.49 5.70
C GLU A 19 -10.40 6.75 4.39
N ILE A 20 -9.40 5.87 4.45
CA ILE A 20 -8.95 5.00 3.36
C ILE A 20 -8.70 3.59 3.88
N SER A 21 -8.66 2.63 2.97
CA SER A 21 -8.25 1.25 3.23
C SER A 21 -6.84 0.96 2.72
N CYS A 22 -6.20 -0.09 3.23
CA CYS A 22 -4.96 -0.64 2.69
C CYS A 22 -5.14 -1.03 1.23
N ARG A 23 -6.34 -1.52 0.85
CA ARG A 23 -6.66 -1.85 -0.53
C ARG A 23 -6.70 -0.63 -1.44
N ASP A 24 -7.18 0.51 -0.97
CA ASP A 24 -7.14 1.78 -1.72
C ASP A 24 -5.70 2.22 -1.99
N ILE A 25 -4.83 2.10 -0.98
CA ILE A 25 -3.41 2.41 -1.11
C ILE A 25 -2.76 1.47 -2.14
N ALA A 26 -2.94 0.16 -1.99
CA ALA A 26 -2.38 -0.84 -2.91
C ALA A 26 -2.83 -0.59 -4.36
N ARG A 27 -4.13 -0.32 -4.58
CA ARG A 27 -4.64 0.03 -5.92
C ARG A 27 -4.00 1.30 -6.47
N SER A 28 -3.83 2.34 -5.64
CA SER A 28 -3.16 3.58 -6.07
C SER A 28 -1.69 3.36 -6.44
N ILE A 29 -0.99 2.46 -5.75
CA ILE A 29 0.41 2.10 -6.08
C ILE A 29 0.46 1.29 -7.38
N PHE A 30 -0.36 0.25 -7.53
CA PHE A 30 -0.34 -0.58 -8.74
C PHE A 30 -0.76 0.19 -9.99
N SER A 31 -1.76 1.06 -9.89
CA SER A 31 -2.12 1.97 -10.99
C SER A 31 -0.93 2.85 -11.35
N ARG A 32 -0.17 3.36 -10.37
CA ARG A 32 1.03 4.15 -10.66
C ARG A 32 2.10 3.33 -11.37
N ILE A 33 2.35 2.09 -10.94
CA ILE A 33 3.32 1.20 -11.57
C ILE A 33 2.92 0.94 -13.02
N GLU A 34 1.66 0.59 -13.26
CA GLU A 34 1.10 0.36 -14.60
C GLU A 34 1.22 1.60 -15.51
N ASP A 35 1.04 2.80 -14.96
CA ASP A 35 1.04 4.03 -15.74
C ASP A 35 2.43 4.52 -16.20
N ILE A 36 3.52 4.14 -15.51
CA ILE A 36 4.84 4.76 -15.75
C ILE A 36 6.07 3.85 -15.59
N ASP A 37 5.94 2.66 -15.01
CA ASP A 37 7.14 1.85 -14.75
C ASP A 37 7.72 1.25 -16.03
N GLU A 38 6.96 1.23 -17.13
CA GLU A 38 7.49 0.91 -18.46
C GLU A 38 8.62 1.89 -18.88
N ASP A 39 8.48 3.18 -18.55
CA ASP A 39 9.48 4.21 -18.87
C ASP A 39 10.62 4.26 -17.86
N ILE A 40 10.34 4.00 -16.59
CA ILE A 40 11.31 4.14 -15.49
C ILE A 40 12.11 2.85 -15.28
N ASN A 41 11.46 1.70 -15.47
CA ASN A 41 12.01 0.37 -15.25
C ASN A 41 12.58 0.19 -13.81
N ALA A 42 11.80 0.57 -12.80
CA ALA A 42 12.23 0.53 -11.40
C ALA A 42 11.97 -0.83 -10.73
N TYR A 43 10.91 -1.56 -11.12
CA TYR A 43 10.56 -2.83 -10.49
C TYR A 43 11.04 -4.03 -11.33
N ILE A 44 11.74 -4.96 -10.68
CA ILE A 44 12.10 -6.27 -11.29
C ILE A 44 10.93 -7.25 -11.17
N ARG A 45 10.26 -7.26 -10.01
CA ARG A 45 9.09 -8.11 -9.74
C ARG A 45 8.02 -7.32 -9.01
N VAL A 46 6.78 -7.48 -9.46
CA VAL A 46 5.60 -6.85 -8.86
C VAL A 46 4.68 -7.92 -8.28
N GLU A 47 4.56 -7.93 -6.96
CA GLU A 47 3.79 -8.91 -6.17
C GLU A 47 2.33 -8.48 -5.98
N LYS A 48 1.60 -8.27 -7.09
CA LYS A 48 0.26 -7.63 -7.07
C LYS A 48 -0.79 -8.40 -6.27
N GLU A 49 -0.95 -9.69 -6.56
CA GLU A 49 -1.99 -10.49 -5.93
C GLU A 49 -1.75 -10.70 -4.43
N SER A 50 -0.51 -11.00 -4.05
CA SER A 50 -0.12 -11.22 -2.66
C SER A 50 -0.27 -9.94 -1.83
N ALA A 51 0.11 -8.78 -2.38
CA ALA A 51 -0.09 -7.49 -1.74
C ALA A 51 -1.58 -7.14 -1.54
N LEU A 52 -2.44 -7.40 -2.54
CA LEU A 52 -3.89 -7.16 -2.41
C LEU A 52 -4.53 -8.08 -1.35
N LYS A 53 -4.13 -9.35 -1.29
CA LYS A 53 -4.57 -10.28 -0.23
C LYS A 53 -4.11 -9.82 1.16
N ALA A 54 -2.88 -9.33 1.27
CA ALA A 54 -2.36 -8.78 2.53
C ALA A 54 -3.12 -7.51 2.95
N ALA A 55 -3.45 -6.64 2.00
CA ALA A 55 -4.27 -5.45 2.24
C ALA A 55 -5.66 -5.81 2.78
N ASP A 56 -6.37 -6.74 2.12
CA ASP A 56 -7.69 -7.23 2.57
C ASP A 56 -7.64 -7.78 4.01
N LYS A 57 -6.59 -8.53 4.34
CA LYS A 57 -6.38 -9.07 5.70
C LYS A 57 -6.20 -7.95 6.74
N ILE A 58 -5.40 -6.93 6.42
CA ILE A 58 -5.13 -5.82 7.34
C ILE A 58 -6.38 -4.95 7.49
N ASP A 59 -7.11 -4.70 6.40
CA ASP A 59 -8.37 -3.97 6.43
C ASP A 59 -9.40 -4.67 7.33
N GLY A 60 -9.45 -6.00 7.30
CA GLY A 60 -10.23 -6.80 8.24
C GLY A 60 -9.89 -6.47 9.71
N LYS A 61 -8.60 -6.49 10.07
CA LYS A 61 -8.14 -6.14 11.42
C LYS A 61 -8.49 -4.71 11.85
N ILE A 62 -8.28 -3.74 10.96
CA ILE A 62 -8.61 -2.33 11.21
C ILE A 62 -10.12 -2.17 11.43
N SER A 63 -10.93 -2.87 10.63
CA SER A 63 -12.39 -2.83 10.74
C SER A 63 -12.86 -3.41 12.08
N ALA A 64 -12.21 -4.47 12.57
CA ALA A 64 -12.43 -5.09 13.86
C ALA A 64 -11.97 -4.24 15.07
N GLY A 65 -11.32 -3.10 14.83
CA GLY A 65 -10.83 -2.22 15.89
C GLY A 65 -9.52 -2.68 16.54
N GLU A 66 -8.78 -3.60 15.89
CA GLU A 66 -7.45 -3.97 16.34
C GLU A 66 -6.48 -2.78 16.22
N ASN A 67 -5.54 -2.69 17.16
CA ASN A 67 -4.44 -1.73 17.06
C ASN A 67 -3.53 -2.08 15.88
N ILE A 68 -3.03 -1.03 15.21
CA ILE A 68 -2.13 -1.17 14.06
C ILE A 68 -0.79 -0.50 14.34
N ASP A 69 0.29 -1.27 14.27
CA ASP A 69 1.68 -0.82 14.45
C ASP A 69 2.10 0.17 13.35
N ASP A 70 3.18 0.92 13.58
CA ASP A 70 3.52 2.12 12.78
C ASP A 70 3.50 1.93 11.27
N PHE A 71 3.99 0.79 10.76
CA PHE A 71 4.05 0.49 9.34
C PHE A 71 2.95 -0.45 8.81
N THR A 72 2.02 -0.89 9.65
CA THR A 72 0.89 -1.73 9.21
C THR A 72 0.09 -1.00 8.12
N GLY A 73 -0.02 -1.65 6.95
CA GLY A 73 -0.76 -1.12 5.78
C GLY A 73 0.03 -0.14 4.90
N ILE A 74 1.29 0.16 5.23
CA ILE A 74 2.14 1.06 4.44
C ILE A 74 2.87 0.27 3.34
N PRO A 75 2.83 0.72 2.07
CA PRO A 75 3.48 0.04 0.97
C PRO A 75 5.00 0.20 1.04
N ILE A 76 5.72 -0.83 0.60
CA ILE A 76 7.19 -0.83 0.52
C ILE A 76 7.63 -1.41 -0.82
N GLY A 77 8.73 -0.88 -1.36
CA GLY A 77 9.51 -1.50 -2.43
C GLY A 77 10.80 -2.04 -1.84
N ILE A 78 11.18 -3.26 -2.21
CA ILE A 78 12.38 -3.92 -1.70
C ILE A 78 13.40 -4.03 -2.82
N LYS A 79 14.66 -3.70 -2.53
CA LYS A 79 15.76 -3.89 -3.47
C LYS A 79 16.01 -5.38 -3.64
N ASP A 80 16.18 -5.85 -4.88
CA ASP A 80 16.25 -7.29 -5.24
C ASP A 80 17.54 -8.01 -4.79
N ASN A 81 18.35 -7.36 -3.95
CA ASN A 81 19.51 -7.95 -3.30
C ASN A 81 19.29 -8.19 -1.79
N ILE A 82 18.02 -8.21 -1.37
CA ILE A 82 17.55 -8.47 0.00
C ILE A 82 16.82 -9.81 0.00
#